data_AF-A0A5C6D3D6-F1
#
_entry.id   AF-A0A5C6D3D6-F1
#
_cell.length_a   1.000
_cell.length_b   1.000
_cell.length_c   1.000
_cell.angle_alpha   90.00
_cell.angle_beta   90.00
_cell.angle_gamma   90.00
#
_symmetry.space_group_name_H-M   'P 1'
#
loop_
_entity.id
_entity.type
_entity.pdbx_description
1 polymer ?
#
loop_
_entity_poly.entity_id
_entity_poly.type
_entity_poly.pdbx_seq_one_letter_code
_entity_poly.pdbx_strand_id
1 'polypeptide(L)'
;MASLRKESDRGRTGWRLQFRREKKRRSLWLGPFSKRAADAVARHLEELVRSSAANVAPSSEADSWAKGVDERIHKSLVKWGLTDARIAADCDSRLCGPFFRLLDQRAYGS
;
A
#
# COMPACT_ATOMS: atom_id res chain seq x y z
N MET A 1 -9.12 -2.28 -17.47
CA MET A 1 -10.41 -1.70 -17.08
C MET A 1 -10.80 -2.07 -15.67
N ALA A 2 -10.53 -1.13 -14.77
CA ALA A 2 -11.21 -1.06 -13.49
C ALA A 2 -12.64 -0.50 -13.68
N SER A 3 -13.60 -1.04 -12.97
CA SER A 3 -14.99 -0.59 -12.94
C SER A 3 -15.32 -0.09 -11.54
N LEU A 4 -15.83 1.14 -11.47
CA LEU A 4 -16.32 1.74 -10.24
C LEU A 4 -17.83 1.54 -10.14
N ARG A 5 -18.26 0.99 -9.00
CA ARG A 5 -19.67 0.84 -8.68
C ARG A 5 -19.96 1.55 -7.36
N LYS A 6 -20.95 2.43 -7.36
CA LYS A 6 -21.48 3.00 -6.13
C LYS A 6 -22.38 1.94 -5.49
N GLU A 7 -22.14 1.66 -4.22
CA GLU A 7 -22.88 0.65 -3.47
C GLU A 7 -23.31 1.29 -2.14
N SER A 8 -24.60 1.23 -1.87
CA SER A 8 -25.20 1.69 -0.61
C SER A 8 -25.60 0.45 0.17
N ASP A 9 -24.87 0.15 1.24
CA ASP A 9 -25.15 -1.01 2.11
C ASP A 9 -25.47 -0.54 3.52
N ARG A 10 -26.64 -0.95 4.04
CA ARG A 10 -27.12 -0.69 5.42
C ARG A 10 -26.90 0.75 5.92
N GLY A 11 -27.25 1.74 5.09
CA GLY A 11 -27.13 3.17 5.44
C GLY A 11 -25.74 3.78 5.23
N ARG A 12 -24.74 3.00 4.80
CA ARG A 12 -23.41 3.49 4.41
C ARG A 12 -23.30 3.56 2.90
N THR A 13 -23.10 4.77 2.39
CA THR A 13 -22.84 4.99 0.95
C THR A 13 -21.34 4.88 0.71
N GLY A 14 -20.92 4.03 -0.23
CA GLY A 14 -19.52 3.91 -0.58
C GLY A 14 -19.27 3.51 -2.03
N TRP A 15 -17.98 3.46 -2.36
CA TRP A 15 -17.51 3.04 -3.66
C TRP A 15 -16.84 1.68 -3.58
N ARG A 16 -17.21 0.83 -4.54
CA ARG A 16 -16.60 -0.47 -4.76
C ARG A 16 -15.93 -0.47 -6.12
N LEU A 17 -14.62 -0.67 -6.11
CA LEU A 17 -13.82 -0.77 -7.31
C LEU A 17 -13.58 -2.24 -7.65
N GLN A 18 -13.71 -2.60 -8.91
CA GLN A 18 -13.54 -3.97 -9.37
C GLN A 18 -12.65 -4.01 -10.61
N PHE A 19 -11.64 -4.86 -10.61
CA PHE A 19 -10.74 -5.00 -11.76
C PHE A 19 -10.37 -6.46 -11.97
N ARG A 20 -9.82 -6.79 -13.14
CA ARG A 20 -9.33 -8.12 -13.47
C ARG A 20 -7.81 -8.12 -13.47
N ARG A 21 -7.22 -9.12 -12.83
CA ARG A 21 -5.78 -9.41 -12.85
C ARG A 21 -5.60 -10.93 -12.89
N GLU A 22 -4.72 -11.44 -13.75
CA GLU A 22 -4.39 -12.88 -13.84
C GLU A 22 -5.61 -13.79 -13.92
N LYS A 23 -6.57 -13.46 -14.80
CA LYS A 23 -7.88 -14.15 -14.96
C LYS A 23 -8.79 -14.15 -13.72
N LYS A 24 -8.39 -13.52 -12.61
CA LYS A 24 -9.19 -13.38 -11.38
C LYS A 24 -9.79 -11.98 -11.29
N ARG A 25 -11.07 -11.91 -10.94
CA ARG A 25 -11.75 -10.64 -10.62
C ARG A 25 -11.45 -10.28 -9.17
N ARG A 26 -10.88 -9.10 -8.96
CA ARG A 26 -10.60 -8.53 -7.63
C ARG A 26 -11.56 -7.38 -7.38
N SER A 27 -11.93 -7.18 -6.12
CA SER A 27 -12.77 -6.06 -5.70
C SER A 27 -12.19 -5.40 -4.47
N LEU A 28 -12.14 -4.07 -4.48
CA LEU A 28 -11.69 -3.21 -3.40
C LEU A 28 -12.86 -2.36 -2.91
N TRP A 29 -13.07 -2.32 -1.60
CA TRP A 29 -14.00 -1.39 -0.98
C TRP A 29 -13.26 -0.11 -0.58
N LEU A 30 -13.63 1.01 -1.18
CA LEU A 30 -13.06 2.33 -0.90
C LEU A 30 -13.80 3.06 0.22
N GLY A 31 -15.04 2.69 0.52
CA GLY A 31 -15.85 3.40 1.51
C GLY A 31 -16.37 4.75 1.00
N PRO A 32 -16.61 5.74 1.89
CA PRO A 32 -17.34 6.98 1.57
C PRO A 32 -16.46 8.01 0.85
N PHE A 33 -15.81 7.61 -0.23
CA PHE A 33 -15.03 8.52 -1.07
C PHE A 33 -15.96 9.44 -1.89
N SER A 34 -15.46 10.62 -2.25
CA SER A 34 -16.09 11.40 -3.31
C SER A 34 -15.92 10.69 -4.65
N LYS A 35 -16.84 10.90 -5.60
CA LYS A 35 -16.75 10.29 -6.94
C LYS A 35 -15.39 10.58 -7.59
N ARG A 36 -14.93 11.83 -7.50
CA ARG A 36 -13.65 12.29 -8.06
C ARG A 36 -12.46 11.56 -7.44
N ALA A 37 -12.47 11.36 -6.12
CA ALA A 37 -11.41 10.62 -5.44
C ALA A 37 -11.44 9.12 -5.83
N ALA A 38 -12.64 8.53 -5.96
CA ALA A 38 -12.78 7.15 -6.40
C ALA A 38 -12.28 6.93 -7.84
N ASP A 39 -12.57 7.86 -8.75
CA ASP A 39 -12.02 7.88 -10.13
C ASP A 39 -10.49 8.00 -10.15
N ALA A 40 -9.92 8.88 -9.32
CA ALA A 40 -8.46 9.01 -9.21
C ALA A 40 -7.82 7.69 -8.74
N VAL A 41 -8.39 7.07 -7.70
CA VAL A 41 -7.94 5.75 -7.21
C VAL A 41 -8.03 4.69 -8.31
N ALA A 42 -9.12 4.68 -9.09
CA ALA A 42 -9.27 3.73 -10.19
C ALA A 42 -8.19 3.89 -11.25
N ARG A 43 -7.86 5.14 -11.59
CA ARG A 43 -6.82 5.46 -12.57
C ARG A 43 -5.43 5.03 -12.10
N HIS A 44 -5.06 5.30 -10.85
CA HIS A 44 -3.78 4.85 -10.29
C HIS A 44 -3.70 3.32 -10.21
N LEU A 45 -4.79 2.65 -9.83
CA LEU A 45 -4.85 1.19 -9.80
C LEU A 45 -4.72 0.56 -11.18
N GLU A 46 -5.36 1.14 -12.19
CA GLU A 46 -5.25 0.66 -13.56
C GLU A 46 -3.82 0.81 -14.08
N GLU A 47 -3.16 1.92 -13.76
CA GLU A 47 -1.75 2.12 -14.09
C GLU A 47 -0.86 1.09 -13.40
N LEU A 48 -0.99 0.89 -12.08
CA LEU A 48 -0.21 -0.12 -11.35
C LEU A 48 -0.41 -1.54 -11.91
N VAL A 49 -1.66 -1.91 -12.23
CA VAL A 49 -1.97 -3.22 -12.82
C VAL A 49 -1.34 -3.35 -14.20
N ARG A 50 -1.38 -2.29 -15.02
CA ARG A 50 -0.79 -2.27 -16.35
C ARG A 50 0.73 -2.37 -16.29
N SER A 51 1.38 -1.56 -15.46
CA SER A 51 2.83 -1.57 -15.28
C SER A 51 3.32 -2.91 -14.73
N SER A 52 2.61 -3.48 -13.75
CA SER A 52 2.89 -4.82 -13.21
C SER A 52 2.73 -5.91 -14.27
N ALA A 53 1.70 -5.85 -15.12
CA ALA A 53 1.50 -6.81 -16.20
C ALA A 53 2.54 -6.71 -17.31
N ALA A 54 3.04 -5.49 -17.58
CA ALA A 54 4.08 -5.24 -18.57
C ALA A 54 5.51 -5.37 -18.01
N ASN A 55 5.66 -5.68 -16.71
CA ASN A 55 6.93 -5.75 -16.00
C ASN A 55 7.77 -4.45 -16.13
N VAL A 56 7.09 -3.30 -16.17
CA VAL A 56 7.70 -1.97 -16.22
C VAL A 56 7.46 -1.24 -14.91
N ALA A 57 8.33 -0.27 -14.61
CA ALA A 57 8.15 0.59 -13.45
C ALA A 57 6.85 1.41 -13.59
N PRO A 58 6.03 1.53 -12.53
CA PRO A 58 4.86 2.39 -12.55
C PRO A 58 5.25 3.88 -12.59
N SER A 59 4.33 4.73 -13.04
CA SER A 59 4.50 6.18 -12.99
C SER A 59 4.78 6.67 -11.56
N SER A 60 5.66 7.68 -11.43
CA SER A 60 6.02 8.30 -10.14
C SER A 60 4.81 8.75 -9.34
N GLU A 61 3.73 9.20 -9.99
CA GLU A 61 2.49 9.58 -9.32
C GLU A 61 1.76 8.38 -8.72
N ALA A 62 1.70 7.27 -9.46
CA ALA A 62 1.03 6.05 -9.00
C ALA A 62 1.82 5.37 -7.86
N ASP A 63 3.15 5.41 -7.92
CA ASP A 63 4.02 4.93 -6.85
C ASP A 63 3.89 5.78 -5.57
N SER A 64 3.91 7.11 -5.72
CA SER A 64 3.71 8.04 -4.59
C SER A 64 2.33 7.86 -3.96
N TRP A 65 1.29 7.68 -4.79
CA TRP A 65 -0.05 7.36 -4.33
C TRP A 65 -0.09 6.04 -3.56
N ALA A 66 0.51 4.97 -4.10
CA ALA A 66 0.54 3.66 -3.45
C ALA A 66 1.22 3.70 -2.06
N LYS A 67 2.23 4.56 -1.87
CA LYS A 67 2.90 4.77 -0.58
C LYS A 67 2.09 5.60 0.42
N GLY A 68 1.16 6.43 -0.08
CA GLY A 68 0.35 7.36 0.70
C GLY A 68 -1.08 6.90 1.02
N VAL A 69 -1.52 5.76 0.47
CA VAL A 69 -2.88 5.24 0.75
C VAL A 69 -3.02 4.67 2.16
N ASP A 70 -4.27 4.60 2.60
CA ASP A 70 -4.67 3.96 3.84
C ASP A 70 -4.17 2.51 3.94
N GLU A 71 -3.82 2.08 5.16
CA GLU A 71 -3.24 0.76 5.43
C GLU A 71 -4.12 -0.39 4.90
N ARG A 72 -5.44 -0.26 4.95
CA ARG A 72 -6.37 -1.28 4.42
C ARG A 72 -6.24 -1.44 2.91
N ILE A 73 -6.12 -0.32 2.20
CA ILE A 73 -5.95 -0.32 0.75
C ILE A 73 -4.54 -0.84 0.42
N HIS A 74 -3.52 -0.37 1.13
CA HIS A 74 -2.14 -0.81 0.99
C HIS A 74 -2.01 -2.33 1.15
N LYS A 75 -2.55 -2.92 2.24
CA LYS A 75 -2.54 -4.37 2.47
C LYS A 75 -3.20 -5.15 1.33
N SER A 76 -4.27 -4.61 0.76
CA SER A 76 -4.94 -5.23 -0.40
C SER A 76 -4.05 -5.18 -1.64
N LEU A 77 -3.37 -4.06 -1.89
CA LEU A 77 -2.43 -3.89 -2.99
C LEU A 77 -1.22 -4.84 -2.90
N VAL A 78 -0.64 -4.95 -1.70
CA VAL A 78 0.47 -5.88 -1.42
C VAL A 78 0.02 -7.32 -1.61
N LYS A 79 -1.17 -7.69 -1.10
CA LYS A 79 -1.76 -9.02 -1.31
C LYS A 79 -1.95 -9.36 -2.79
N TRP A 80 -2.14 -8.35 -3.63
CA TRP A 80 -2.24 -8.53 -5.06
C TRP A 80 -0.90 -8.50 -5.77
N GLY A 81 0.20 -8.14 -5.12
CA GLY A 81 1.51 -7.98 -5.73
C GLY A 81 1.57 -6.76 -6.67
N LEU A 82 0.89 -5.67 -6.31
CA LEU A 82 0.92 -4.39 -7.04
C LEU A 82 1.90 -3.39 -6.43
N THR A 83 2.22 -3.55 -5.15
CA THR A 83 3.17 -2.72 -4.42
C THR A 83 3.86 -3.59 -3.37
N ASP A 84 5.04 -3.15 -2.94
CA ASP A 84 5.80 -3.85 -1.92
C ASP A 84 5.20 -3.63 -0.53
N ALA A 85 5.45 -4.58 0.37
CA ALA A 85 5.03 -4.38 1.75
C ALA A 85 5.77 -3.17 2.32
N ARG A 86 5.02 -2.22 2.91
CA ARG A 86 5.66 -1.20 3.73
C ARG A 86 6.29 -1.98 4.87
N ILE A 87 7.62 -1.99 4.94
CA ILE A 87 8.31 -2.47 6.11
C ILE A 87 7.77 -1.59 7.22
N ALA A 88 6.83 -2.13 8.01
CA ALA A 88 6.54 -1.56 9.30
C ALA A 88 7.90 -1.62 9.98
N ALA A 89 8.54 -0.45 10.13
CA ALA A 89 9.63 -0.31 11.06
C ALA A 89 8.99 -0.60 12.41
N ASP A 90 8.89 -1.88 12.72
CA ASP A 90 8.75 -2.38 14.06
C ASP A 90 9.97 -1.81 14.75
N CYS A 91 9.79 -0.66 15.38
CA CYS A 91 10.68 -0.18 16.41
C CYS A 91 10.52 -1.14 17.60
N ASP A 92 10.91 -2.40 17.42
CA ASP A 92 11.39 -3.19 18.54
C ASP A 92 12.74 -2.56 18.91
N SER A 93 12.61 -1.60 19.81
CA SER A 93 13.66 -0.85 20.49
C SER A 93 14.61 -1.75 21.29
N ARG A 94 14.64 -3.06 21.04
CA ARG A 94 15.55 -4.04 21.64
C ARG A 94 16.65 -4.51 20.69
N LEU A 95 16.60 -4.13 19.40
CA LEU A 95 17.69 -4.40 18.44
C LEU A 95 18.68 -3.23 18.25
N CYS A 96 18.47 -2.10 18.93
CA CYS A 96 19.59 -1.24 19.34
C CYS A 96 20.35 -1.95 20.47
N GLY A 97 21.00 -3.07 20.14
CA GLY A 97 21.89 -3.78 21.04
C GLY A 97 23.04 -2.86 21.50
N PRO A 98 23.65 -3.12 22.67
CA PRO A 98 24.62 -2.23 23.32
C PRO A 98 26.00 -2.32 22.67
N PHE A 99 26.09 -2.31 21.33
CA PHE A 99 27.37 -2.38 20.64
C PHE A 99 28.22 -1.12 20.88
N PHE A 100 27.58 0.02 21.12
CA PHE A 100 28.26 1.29 21.41
C PHE A 100 28.69 1.49 22.87
N ARG A 101 28.38 0.57 23.80
CA ARG A 101 28.74 0.74 25.23
C ARG A 101 30.02 0.02 25.67
N LEU A 102 30.69 -0.72 24.80
CA LEU A 102 31.83 -1.57 25.17
C LEU A 102 33.23 -1.03 24.78
N LEU A 103 33.33 0.23 24.36
CA LEU A 103 34.63 0.85 24.01
C LEU A 103 35.16 1.87 25.03
N ASP A 104 34.46 2.08 26.15
CA ASP A 104 34.86 3.06 27.18
C ASP A 104 35.53 2.43 28.43
N GLN A 105 35.63 1.10 28.53
CA GLN A 105 36.24 0.44 29.70
C GLN A 105 37.67 -0.07 29.45
N ARG A 106 38.52 0.76 28.84
CA ARG A 106 39.96 0.46 28.75
C ARG A 106 40.84 1.63 29.17
N ALA A 107 40.46 2.24 30.29
CA ALA A 107 41.33 3.09 31.08
C ALA A 107 40.91 2.96 32.53
N TYR A 108 41.44 1.98 33.27
CA TYR A 108 41.70 2.02 34.73
C TYR A 108 42.23 0.66 35.25
N GLY A 109 43.49 0.65 35.69
CA GLY A 109 44.07 -0.30 36.67
C GLY A 109 44.49 -1.68 36.13
N SER A 110 45.72 -2.16 36.29
CA SER A 110 46.87 -1.76 37.12
C SER A 110 48.17 -2.20 36.46
#